data_AF-M7MZQ9-F1
#
_entry.id   AF-M7MZQ9-F1
#
_cell.length_a   1.000
_cell.length_b   1.000
_cell.length_c   1.000
_cell.angle_alpha   90.00
_cell.angle_beta   90.00
_cell.angle_gamma   90.00
#
_symmetry.space_group_name_H-M   'P 1'
#
loop_
_entity.id
_entity.type
_entity.pdbx_description
1 polymer ?
#
loop_
_entity_poly.entity_id
_entity_poly.type
_entity_poly.pdbx_seq_one_letter_code
_entity_poly.pdbx_strand_id
1 'polypeptide(L)' 'MESKSEAEAFFPEIVSMIDKLAKKNIIHANKASNLKSKLSKHVASL' A
#
# COMPACT_ATOMS: atom_id res chain seq x y z
N MET A 1 -7.71 -17.52 -6.59
CA MET A 1 -6.64 -17.00 -7.47
C MET A 1 -6.24 -15.67 -6.90
N GLU A 2 -5.10 -15.67 -6.22
CA GLU A 2 -4.30 -14.55 -5.68
C GLU A 2 -3.63 -15.12 -4.44
N SER A 3 -2.46 -15.70 -4.66
CA SER A 3 -1.69 -16.34 -3.60
C SER A 3 -1.12 -15.25 -2.68
N LYS A 4 -1.08 -15.50 -1.36
CA LYS A 4 -0.43 -14.62 -0.38
C LYS A 4 0.97 -14.16 -0.84
N SER A 5 1.69 -15.05 -1.53
CA SER A 5 2.99 -14.79 -2.15
C SER A 5 2.97 -13.70 -3.23
N GLU A 6 1.93 -13.62 -4.06
CA GLU A 6 1.80 -12.57 -5.08
C GLU A 6 1.48 -11.22 -4.42
N ALA A 7 0.59 -11.22 -3.42
CA ALA A 7 0.22 -10.00 -2.69
C ALA A 7 1.42 -9.39 -1.96
N GLU A 8 2.30 -10.22 -1.38
CA GLU A 8 3.54 -9.78 -0.73
C GLU A 8 4.55 -9.20 -1.73
N ALA A 9 4.60 -9.71 -2.97
CA ALA A 9 5.49 -9.21 -4.02
C ALA A 9 5.07 -7.83 -4.56
N PHE A 10 3.76 -7.59 -4.74
CA PHE A 10 3.24 -6.32 -5.24
C PHE A 10 3.11 -5.24 -4.16
N PHE A 11 3.09 -5.62 -2.88
CA PHE A 11 2.99 -4.71 -1.75
C PHE A 11 4.04 -3.56 -1.76
N PRO A 12 5.35 -3.82 -1.92
CA PRO A 12 6.36 -2.74 -1.94
C PRO A 12 6.19 -1.78 -3.12
N GLU A 13 5.71 -2.26 -4.27
CA GLU A 13 5.47 -1.43 -5.44
C GLU A 13 4.32 -0.44 -5.20
N ILE A 14 3.20 -0.93 -4.66
CA ILE A 14 2.03 -0.11 -4.31
C ILE A 14 2.39 0.92 -3.23
N VAL A 15 3.17 0.53 -2.22
CA VAL A 15 3.66 1.43 -1.17
C VAL A 15 4.52 2.55 -1.78
N SER A 16 5.43 2.23 -2.69
CA SER A 16 6.26 3.20 -3.41
C SER A 16 5.42 4.18 -4.25
N MET A 17 4.35 3.70 -4.87
CA MET A 17 3.40 4.54 -5.61
C MET A 17 2.66 5.52 -4.69
N ILE A 18 2.14 5.03 -3.56
CA ILE A 18 1.44 5.86 -2.56
C ILE A 18 2.37 6.95 -2.04
N ASP A 19 3.62 6.61 -1.74
CA ASP A 19 4.60 7.57 -1.22
C ASP A 19 5.01 8.62 -2.27
N LYS A 20 5.12 8.24 -3.55
CA LYS A 20 5.34 9.19 -4.65
C LYS A 20 4.18 10.17 -4.79
N LEU A 21 2.94 9.71 -4.68
CA LEU A 21 1.75 10.56 -4.77
C LEU A 21 1.60 11.48 -3.55
N ALA A 22 2.01 11.02 -2.36
CA ALA A 22 2.07 11.85 -1.16
C ALA A 22 3.13 12.95 -1.27
N LYS A 23 4.33 12.65 -1.78
CA LYS A 23 5.41 13.64 -2.02
C LYS A 23 5.01 14.72 -3.03
N LYS A 24 4.17 14.37 -4.01
CA LYS A 24 3.62 15.32 -5.00
C LYS A 24 2.45 16.15 -4.47
N ASN A 25 2.10 16.03 -3.18
CA ASN A 25 0.94 16.67 -2.55
C ASN A 25 -0.41 16.32 -3.20
N ILE A 26 -0.49 15.22 -3.96
CA ILE A 26 -1.75 14.73 -4.57
C ILE A 26 -2.62 14.07 -3.50
N ILE A 27 -1.99 13.42 -2.53
CA ILE A 27 -2.65 12.78 -1.39
C ILE A 27 -2.04 13.32 -0.11
N HIS A 28 -2.89 13.65 0.87
CA HIS A 28 -2.42 14.06 2.20
C HIS A 28 -1.62 12.93 2.88
N ALA A 29 -0.55 13.27 3.60
CA ALA A 29 0.32 12.31 4.29
C ALA A 29 -0.47 11.34 5.20
N ASN A 30 -1.43 11.87 5.98
CA ASN A 30 -2.32 11.03 6.81
C ASN A 30 -3.15 10.03 6.00
N LYS A 31 -3.62 10.41 4.80
CA LYS A 31 -4.39 9.52 3.93
C LYS A 31 -3.48 8.44 3.32
N ALA A 32 -2.26 8.79 2.92
CA ALA A 32 -1.26 7.83 2.47
C ALA A 32 -0.93 6.79 3.56
N SER A 33 -0.72 7.23 4.81
CA SER A 33 -0.49 6.33 5.95
C SER A 33 -1.68 5.42 6.25
N ASN A 34 -2.92 5.94 6.15
CA ASN A 34 -4.13 5.14 6.34
C ASN A 34 -4.28 4.05 5.27
N LEU A 35 -4.04 4.40 3.99
CA LEU A 35 -4.07 3.43 2.89
C LEU A 35 -3.03 2.32 3.09
N LYS A 36 -1.79 2.67 3.47
CA LYS A 36 -0.73 1.69 3.76
C LYS A 36 -1.13 0.72 4.90
N SER A 37 -1.71 1.25 5.98
CA SER A 37 -2.16 0.42 7.11
C SER A 37 -3.35 -0.50 6.76
N LYS A 38 -4.28 -0.06 5.92
CA LYS A 38 -5.39 -0.92 5.47
C LYS A 38 -4.89 -2.05 4.56
N LEU A 39 -3.97 -1.73 3.66
CA LEU A 39 -3.43 -2.70 2.70
C LEU A 39 -2.58 -3.76 3.41
N SER A 40 -1.75 -3.37 4.40
CA SER A 40 -0.97 -4.32 5.18
C SER A 40 -1.84 -5.29 6.00
N LYS A 41 -2.94 -4.79 6.59
CA LYS A 41 -3.92 -5.63 7.31
C LYS A 41 -4.60 -6.63 6.39
N HIS A 42 -4.88 -6.24 5.15
CA HIS A 42 -5.51 -7.13 4.18
C HIS A 42 -4.57 -8.25 3.75
N VAL A 43 -3.30 -7.93 3.45
CA VAL A 43 -2.27 -8.93 3.12
C VAL A 43 -2.01 -9.88 4.31
N ALA A 44 -2.02 -9.35 5.54
CA ALA A 44 -1.85 -10.18 6.74
C ALA A 44 -3.03 -11.12 7.01
N SER A 45 -4.23 -10.75 6.53
CA SER A 45 -5.47 -11.53 6.68
C SER A 45 -5.66 -12.59 5.57
N LEU A 46 -4.79 -12.61 4.56
CA LEU A 46 -4.75 -13.57 3.45
C LEU A 46 -3.74 -14.69 3.74
#